data_AF-A0A7S3IWP2-F1
#
_entry.id   AF-A0A7S3IWP2-F1
#
_cell.length_a   1.000
_cell.length_b   1.000
_cell.length_c   1.000
_cell.angle_alpha   90.00
_cell.angle_beta   90.00
_cell.angle_gamma   90.00
#
_symmetry.space_group_name_H-M   'P 1'
#
loop_
_entity.id
_entity.type
_entity.pdbx_description
1 polymer ?
#
loop_
_entity_poly.entity_id
_entity_poly.type
_entity_poly.pdbx_seq_one_letter_code
_entity_poly.pdbx_strand_id
1 'polypeptide(L)'
;MSFETTTTKYRGLPEKYTRTRMANLRRKEAIPNISYDLDGDGFVGGRDFIVARRFDESKKNYLTDEEREQAYQAITDGQADKYVWEAEAPLLPKPFKKLYKVDEEKIRKDKERLAQGPEVKTSTDLIQARRLQEKVDIKRKKDARDAKVAHLQKIQFKDYYRPQEYVDNPKYTATWQKHAEDRIMTRVRGGLEPGNSKINSAKLDDPGMKWIDEPPVPSKSLLVEKRTKEGLKDQQ
;
A
#
# COMPACT_ATOMS: atom_id res chain seq x y z
N MET A 1 -36.06 -34.44 -22.30
CA MET A 1 -35.59 -33.06 -22.05
C MET A 1 -34.65 -33.11 -20.86
N SER A 2 -33.35 -33.20 -21.11
CA SER A 2 -32.29 -33.24 -20.10
C SER A 2 -31.88 -31.80 -19.75
N PHE A 3 -32.02 -31.42 -18.50
CA PHE A 3 -31.60 -30.11 -18.00
C PHE A 3 -30.09 -30.14 -17.73
N GLU A 4 -29.32 -29.39 -18.50
CA GLU A 4 -27.90 -29.17 -18.26
C GLU A 4 -27.73 -28.26 -17.03
N THR A 5 -27.06 -28.77 -16.00
CA THR A 5 -26.76 -28.02 -14.79
C THR A 5 -25.53 -27.15 -15.02
N THR A 6 -25.73 -25.85 -15.24
CA THR A 6 -24.63 -24.88 -15.25
C THR A 6 -24.11 -24.68 -13.82
N THR A 7 -23.00 -25.32 -13.50
CA THR A 7 -22.30 -25.17 -12.21
C THR A 7 -21.74 -23.74 -12.07
N THR A 8 -22.45 -22.91 -11.32
CA THR A 8 -22.03 -21.54 -10.99
C THR A 8 -20.78 -21.59 -10.10
N LYS A 9 -19.60 -21.31 -10.67
CA LYS A 9 -18.33 -21.18 -9.92
C LYS A 9 -18.46 -20.07 -8.87
N TYR A 10 -18.38 -20.45 -7.60
CA TYR A 10 -18.27 -19.51 -6.48
C TYR A 10 -17.11 -18.53 -6.75
N ARG A 11 -17.38 -17.23 -6.56
CA ARG A 11 -16.37 -16.16 -6.60
C ARG A 11 -15.40 -16.34 -5.41
N GLY A 12 -14.43 -17.23 -5.56
CA GLY A 12 -13.34 -17.40 -4.59
C GLY A 12 -12.55 -16.11 -4.40
N LEU A 13 -11.80 -16.01 -3.29
CA LEU A 13 -10.84 -14.94 -3.11
C LEU A 13 -9.90 -14.87 -4.33
N PRO A 14 -9.54 -13.66 -4.79
CA PRO A 14 -8.69 -13.51 -5.97
C PRO A 14 -7.38 -14.28 -5.78
N GLU A 15 -6.95 -14.98 -6.83
CA GLU A 15 -5.71 -15.76 -6.82
C GLU A 15 -4.55 -14.83 -6.42
N LYS A 16 -3.80 -15.22 -5.38
CA LYS A 16 -2.69 -14.40 -4.88
C LYS A 16 -1.53 -14.50 -5.88
N TYR A 17 -1.32 -13.43 -6.63
CA TYR A 17 -0.19 -13.31 -7.55
C TYR A 17 0.98 -12.56 -6.90
N THR A 18 2.21 -12.96 -7.23
CA THR A 18 3.38 -12.12 -6.97
C THR A 18 3.28 -10.83 -7.80
N ARG A 19 3.90 -9.73 -7.32
CA ARG A 19 3.90 -8.44 -8.02
C ARG A 19 4.36 -8.57 -9.48
N THR A 20 5.37 -9.39 -9.73
CA THR A 20 5.89 -9.69 -11.07
C THR A 20 4.86 -10.42 -11.93
N ARG A 21 4.16 -11.43 -11.38
CA ARG A 21 3.11 -12.16 -12.11
C ARG A 21 1.93 -11.25 -12.46
N MET A 22 1.52 -10.35 -11.56
CA MET A 22 0.49 -9.34 -11.88
C MET A 22 0.91 -8.40 -13.00
N ALA A 23 2.15 -7.90 -12.98
CA ALA A 23 2.64 -7.00 -14.03
C ALA A 23 2.68 -7.70 -15.40
N ASN A 24 3.09 -8.97 -15.44
CA ASN A 24 3.12 -9.76 -16.67
C ASN A 24 1.71 -10.06 -17.20
N LEU A 25 0.75 -10.36 -16.33
CA LEU A 25 -0.65 -10.56 -16.74
C LEU A 25 -1.23 -9.29 -17.35
N ARG A 26 -1.04 -8.13 -16.70
CA ARG A 26 -1.48 -6.84 -17.25
C ARG A 26 -0.85 -6.52 -18.60
N ARG A 27 0.44 -6.85 -18.78
CA ARG A 27 1.12 -6.68 -20.08
C ARG A 27 0.49 -7.58 -21.14
N LYS A 28 0.21 -8.85 -20.81
CA LYS A 28 -0.44 -9.79 -21.73
C LYS A 28 -1.86 -9.37 -22.10
N GLU A 29 -2.62 -8.85 -21.14
CA GLU A 29 -3.98 -8.32 -21.37
C GLU A 29 -3.98 -7.03 -22.21
N ALA A 30 -2.92 -6.23 -22.12
CA ALA A 30 -2.77 -4.99 -22.89
C ALA A 30 -2.34 -5.22 -24.35
N ILE A 31 -1.72 -6.36 -24.66
CA ILE A 31 -1.26 -6.68 -26.01
C ILE A 31 -2.46 -7.25 -26.80
N PRO A 32 -2.84 -6.62 -27.93
CA PRO A 32 -3.89 -7.14 -28.79
C PRO A 32 -3.56 -8.54 -29.32
N ASN A 33 -4.58 -9.35 -29.58
CA ASN A 33 -4.41 -10.67 -30.19
C ASN A 33 -3.96 -10.53 -31.66
N ILE A 34 -3.10 -11.44 -32.12
CA ILE A 34 -2.56 -11.44 -33.50
C ILE A 34 -3.65 -11.59 -34.57
N SER A 35 -4.84 -12.09 -34.25
CA SER A 35 -5.99 -12.12 -35.18
C SER A 35 -6.47 -10.74 -35.62
N TYR A 36 -6.04 -9.66 -34.95
CA TYR A 36 -6.27 -8.28 -35.37
C TYR A 36 -5.28 -7.79 -36.44
N ASP A 37 -4.28 -8.59 -36.79
CA ASP A 37 -3.39 -8.31 -37.91
C ASP A 37 -4.16 -8.53 -39.22
N LEU A 38 -4.41 -7.43 -39.92
CA LEU A 38 -5.16 -7.40 -41.18
C LEU A 38 -4.25 -7.21 -42.39
N ASP A 39 -2.95 -6.99 -42.26
CA ASP A 39 -2.02 -6.90 -43.39
C ASP A 39 -1.09 -8.11 -43.50
N GLY A 40 -1.02 -8.93 -42.44
CA GLY A 40 -0.27 -10.17 -42.38
C GLY A 40 1.21 -9.97 -42.10
N ASP A 41 1.61 -8.83 -41.54
CA ASP A 41 3.01 -8.51 -41.21
C ASP A 41 3.49 -9.17 -39.89
N GLY A 42 2.57 -9.75 -39.12
CA GLY A 42 2.82 -10.40 -37.83
C GLY A 42 2.80 -9.43 -36.64
N PHE A 43 2.41 -8.17 -36.83
CA PHE A 43 2.35 -7.12 -35.82
C PHE A 43 1.02 -6.35 -35.87
N VAL A 44 0.32 -6.26 -34.74
CA VAL A 44 -0.94 -5.51 -34.68
C VAL A 44 -0.66 -4.03 -34.48
N GLY A 45 -0.71 -3.26 -35.57
CA GLY A 45 -0.66 -1.80 -35.54
C GLY A 45 -1.88 -1.17 -34.86
N GLY A 46 -1.74 0.10 -34.46
CA GLY A 46 -2.88 0.88 -33.95
C GLY A 46 -3.99 1.05 -34.99
N ARG A 47 -3.62 1.06 -36.28
CA ARG A 47 -4.54 1.13 -37.42
C ARG A 47 -5.42 -0.12 -37.50
N ASP A 48 -4.79 -1.28 -37.57
CA ASP A 48 -5.47 -2.57 -37.74
C ASP A 48 -6.32 -2.87 -36.52
N PHE A 49 -5.82 -2.58 -35.32
CA PHE A 49 -6.59 -2.71 -34.10
C PHE A 49 -7.90 -1.91 -34.12
N ILE A 50 -7.88 -0.64 -34.53
CA ILE A 50 -9.09 0.20 -34.55
C ILE A 50 -10.11 -0.31 -35.58
N VAL A 51 -9.65 -0.70 -36.77
CA VAL A 51 -10.54 -1.22 -37.81
C VAL A 51 -11.11 -2.57 -37.38
N ALA A 52 -10.26 -3.52 -37.00
CA ALA A 52 -10.66 -4.88 -36.65
C ALA A 52 -11.55 -4.92 -35.39
N ARG A 53 -11.31 -4.03 -34.41
CA ARG A 53 -12.16 -3.93 -33.20
C ARG A 53 -13.61 -3.57 -33.49
N ARG A 54 -13.90 -2.95 -34.64
CA ARG A 54 -15.27 -2.63 -35.05
C ARG A 54 -16.04 -3.85 -35.55
N PHE A 55 -15.33 -4.86 -36.06
CA PHE A 55 -15.90 -6.13 -36.54
C PHE A 55 -15.97 -7.20 -35.44
N ASP A 56 -15.33 -7.00 -34.29
CA ASP A 56 -15.49 -7.85 -33.10
C ASP A 56 -16.81 -7.56 -32.37
N GLU A 57 -17.91 -8.13 -32.86
CA GLU A 57 -19.27 -7.88 -32.36
C GLU A 57 -19.43 -8.27 -30.88
N SER A 58 -18.82 -9.37 -30.46
CA SER A 58 -18.97 -9.88 -29.09
C SER A 58 -17.92 -9.35 -28.11
N LYS A 59 -17.02 -8.47 -28.56
CA LYS A 59 -15.90 -7.91 -27.76
C LYS A 59 -15.04 -9.00 -27.12
N LYS A 60 -14.82 -10.07 -27.87
CA LYS A 60 -14.05 -11.27 -27.47
C LYS A 60 -12.54 -10.98 -27.35
N ASN A 61 -12.07 -9.85 -27.86
CA ASN A 61 -10.65 -9.47 -27.97
C ASN A 61 -9.87 -10.33 -28.99
N TYR A 62 -10.55 -10.96 -29.95
CA TYR A 62 -10.00 -11.68 -31.11
C TYR A 62 -11.05 -11.74 -32.23
N LEU A 63 -10.63 -11.92 -33.49
CA LEU A 63 -11.55 -12.13 -34.63
C LEU A 63 -11.68 -13.62 -34.96
N THR A 64 -12.89 -14.04 -35.34
CA THR A 64 -13.10 -15.30 -36.07
C THR A 64 -12.73 -15.14 -37.54
N ASP A 65 -12.57 -16.25 -38.27
CA ASP A 65 -12.17 -16.20 -39.68
C ASP A 65 -13.18 -15.42 -40.54
N GLU A 66 -14.48 -15.55 -40.27
CA GLU A 66 -15.55 -14.80 -40.94
C GLU A 66 -15.48 -13.29 -40.65
N GLU A 67 -15.30 -12.90 -39.39
CA GLU A 67 -15.15 -11.49 -38.98
C GLU A 67 -13.89 -10.87 -39.63
N ARG A 68 -12.83 -11.67 -39.75
CA ARG A 68 -11.57 -11.28 -40.39
C ARG A 68 -11.77 -11.01 -41.88
N GLU A 69 -12.45 -11.88 -42.61
CA GLU A 69 -12.76 -11.68 -44.02
C GLU A 69 -13.59 -10.39 -44.26
N GLN A 70 -14.55 -10.10 -43.39
CA GLN A 70 -15.32 -8.85 -43.45
C GLN A 70 -14.45 -7.61 -43.22
N ALA A 71 -13.54 -7.68 -42.24
CA ALA A 71 -12.59 -6.60 -41.97
C ALA A 71 -11.64 -6.37 -43.16
N TYR A 72 -11.19 -7.44 -43.82
CA TYR A 72 -10.40 -7.37 -45.07
C TYR A 72 -11.18 -6.69 -46.20
N GLN A 73 -12.43 -7.10 -46.44
CA GLN A 73 -13.29 -6.49 -47.45
C GLN A 73 -13.51 -5.00 -47.17
N ALA A 74 -13.72 -4.63 -45.91
CA ALA A 74 -13.88 -3.24 -45.52
C ALA A 74 -12.62 -2.40 -45.76
N ILE A 75 -11.42 -2.97 -45.57
CA ILE A 75 -10.16 -2.29 -45.92
C ILE A 75 -10.06 -2.10 -47.43
N THR A 76 -10.37 -3.13 -48.23
CA THR A 76 -10.37 -3.01 -49.70
C THR A 76 -11.38 -2.00 -50.22
N ASP A 77 -12.51 -1.83 -49.53
CA ASP A 77 -13.56 -0.85 -49.83
C ASP A 77 -13.19 0.60 -49.41
N GLY A 78 -11.99 0.81 -48.85
CA GLY A 78 -11.53 2.12 -48.41
C GLY A 78 -12.19 2.60 -47.11
N GLN A 79 -12.75 1.72 -46.28
CA GLN A 79 -13.23 2.15 -44.95
C GLN A 79 -12.10 2.70 -44.08
N ALA A 80 -10.86 2.28 -44.31
CA ALA A 80 -9.71 2.79 -43.58
C ALA A 80 -9.53 4.31 -43.76
N ASP A 81 -9.95 4.87 -44.90
CA ASP A 81 -9.82 6.31 -45.20
C ASP A 81 -10.87 7.16 -44.46
N LYS A 82 -11.92 6.53 -43.91
CA LYS A 82 -12.91 7.24 -43.08
C LYS A 82 -12.36 7.64 -41.71
N TYR A 83 -11.23 7.09 -41.30
CA TYR A 83 -10.61 7.37 -40.02
C TYR A 83 -9.46 8.35 -40.19
N VAL A 84 -9.44 9.38 -39.34
CA VAL A 84 -8.33 10.30 -39.23
C VAL A 84 -7.27 9.64 -38.37
N TRP A 85 -6.21 9.15 -39.00
CA TRP A 85 -5.08 8.47 -38.35
C TRP A 85 -4.06 9.46 -37.74
N GLU A 86 -4.37 10.77 -37.77
CA GLU A 86 -3.51 11.85 -37.27
C GLU A 86 -3.38 11.83 -35.74
N ALA A 87 -2.57 10.91 -35.23
CA ALA A 87 -1.81 11.12 -34.00
C ALA A 87 -0.47 11.86 -34.29
N GLU A 88 -0.20 12.23 -35.55
CA GLU A 88 1.04 12.88 -35.99
C GLU A 88 0.88 14.35 -36.45
N ALA A 89 -0.21 15.04 -36.08
CA ALA A 89 -0.28 16.49 -36.23
C ALA A 89 0.16 17.20 -34.93
N PRO A 90 1.25 17.99 -34.94
CA PRO A 90 1.53 18.89 -33.84
C PRO A 90 0.53 20.07 -33.86
N LEU A 91 -0.01 20.39 -32.69
CA LEU A 91 -0.35 21.77 -32.30
C LEU A 91 -1.56 22.49 -32.93
N LEU A 92 -2.55 21.84 -33.57
CA LEU A 92 -3.80 22.56 -33.81
C LEU A 92 -4.61 22.70 -32.51
N PRO A 93 -4.90 23.93 -32.04
CA PRO A 93 -5.67 24.15 -30.83
C PRO A 93 -7.06 23.57 -31.03
N LYS A 94 -7.41 22.59 -30.18
CA LYS A 94 -8.72 21.93 -30.18
C LYS A 94 -9.84 22.99 -30.26
N PRO A 95 -10.85 22.80 -31.14
CA PRO A 95 -11.93 23.76 -31.29
C PRO A 95 -12.64 23.97 -29.94
N PHE A 96 -12.52 25.21 -29.49
CA PHE A 96 -13.24 25.93 -28.43
C PHE A 96 -13.95 25.06 -27.38
N LYS A 97 -13.37 25.02 -26.17
CA LYS A 97 -14.10 24.67 -24.95
C LYS A 97 -15.42 25.43 -24.95
N LYS A 98 -16.55 24.73 -24.79
CA LYS A 98 -17.86 25.35 -24.54
C LYS A 98 -17.68 26.42 -23.46
N LEU A 99 -17.89 27.68 -23.83
CA LEU A 99 -17.92 28.80 -22.89
C LEU A 99 -19.17 28.62 -22.03
N TYR A 100 -19.02 27.94 -20.91
CA TYR A 100 -19.98 28.04 -19.81
C TYR A 100 -20.03 29.53 -19.41
N LYS A 101 -21.21 30.06 -19.06
CA LYS A 101 -21.30 31.39 -18.42
C LYS A 101 -20.39 31.35 -17.20
N VAL A 102 -19.23 32.00 -17.30
CA VAL A 102 -18.26 32.02 -16.21
C VAL A 102 -18.69 33.17 -15.31
N ASP A 103 -19.05 32.86 -14.07
CA ASP A 103 -19.32 33.88 -13.06
C ASP A 103 -18.08 34.78 -12.92
N GLU A 104 -18.19 36.05 -13.31
CA GLU A 104 -17.07 37.01 -13.33
C GLU A 104 -16.44 37.18 -11.95
N GLU A 105 -17.24 37.05 -10.88
CA GLU A 105 -16.76 37.05 -9.50
C GLU A 105 -15.81 35.89 -9.21
N LYS A 106 -16.06 34.72 -9.81
CA LYS A 106 -15.21 33.53 -9.66
C LYS A 106 -13.88 33.73 -10.37
N ILE A 107 -13.89 34.36 -11.55
CA ILE A 107 -12.65 34.76 -12.26
C ILE A 107 -11.87 35.78 -11.44
N ARG A 108 -12.53 36.78 -10.84
CA ARG A 108 -11.86 37.81 -10.02
C ARG A 108 -11.18 37.18 -8.81
N LYS A 109 -11.88 36.29 -8.10
CA LYS A 109 -11.37 35.60 -6.92
C LYS A 109 -10.22 34.65 -7.25
N ASP A 110 -10.28 33.97 -8.39
CA ASP A 110 -9.20 33.11 -8.86
C ASP A 110 -7.98 33.94 -9.33
N LYS A 111 -8.19 35.11 -9.96
CA LYS A 111 -7.11 36.06 -10.30
C LYS A 111 -6.44 36.64 -9.05
N GLU A 112 -7.20 37.02 -8.03
CA GLU A 112 -6.66 37.49 -6.74
C GLU A 112 -5.83 36.39 -6.03
N ARG A 113 -6.28 35.14 -6.08
CA ARG A 113 -5.53 33.99 -5.57
C ARG A 113 -4.23 33.72 -6.32
N LEU A 114 -4.23 33.92 -7.64
CA LEU A 114 -3.04 33.80 -8.49
C LEU A 114 -2.05 34.94 -8.25
N ALA A 115 -2.53 36.14 -7.93
CA ALA A 115 -1.69 37.28 -7.58
C ALA A 115 -1.00 37.12 -6.20
N GLN A 116 -1.58 36.35 -5.28
CA GLN A 116 -1.00 36.00 -3.99
C GLN A 116 -0.16 34.70 -4.03
N GLY A 117 0.49 34.42 -5.15
CA GLY A 117 1.50 33.37 -5.18
C GLY A 117 2.57 33.66 -4.12
N PRO A 118 3.10 32.64 -3.40
CA PRO A 118 4.15 32.88 -2.44
C PRO A 118 5.35 33.49 -3.18
N GLU A 119 5.81 34.66 -2.74
CA GLU A 119 7.04 35.29 -3.24
C GLU A 119 8.22 34.44 -2.79
N VAL A 120 8.55 33.43 -3.59
CA VAL A 120 9.62 32.51 -3.25
C VAL A 120 10.84 32.76 -4.11
N LYS A 121 11.93 33.20 -3.47
CA LYS A 121 13.17 33.62 -4.13
C LYS A 121 14.03 32.44 -4.61
N THR A 122 13.87 31.26 -4.01
CA THR A 122 14.71 30.09 -4.30
C THR A 122 13.88 28.82 -4.56
N SER A 123 14.43 27.88 -5.34
CA SER A 123 13.75 26.63 -5.66
C SER A 123 13.54 25.73 -4.44
N THR A 124 14.43 25.80 -3.45
CA THR A 124 14.32 25.05 -2.19
C THR A 124 13.14 25.51 -1.37
N ASP A 125 12.93 26.82 -1.29
CA ASP A 125 11.84 27.41 -0.54
C ASP A 125 10.48 27.07 -1.19
N LEU A 126 10.45 26.93 -2.53
CA LEU A 126 9.23 26.53 -3.26
C LEU A 126 8.83 25.11 -2.91
N ILE A 127 9.82 24.21 -2.82
CA ILE A 127 9.60 22.82 -2.43
C ILE A 127 9.12 22.75 -0.98
N GLN A 128 9.69 23.56 -0.08
CA GLN A 128 9.25 23.62 1.32
C GLN A 128 7.83 24.16 1.46
N ALA A 129 7.49 25.25 0.75
CA ALA A 129 6.16 25.82 0.73
C ALA A 129 5.13 24.80 0.21
N ARG A 130 5.43 24.09 -0.88
CA ARG A 130 4.57 23.02 -1.41
C ARG A 130 4.37 21.90 -0.39
N ARG A 131 5.43 21.45 0.27
CA ARG A 131 5.35 20.42 1.32
C ARG A 131 4.51 20.87 2.51
N LEU A 132 4.62 22.14 2.91
CA LEU A 132 3.86 22.69 4.01
C LEU A 132 2.37 22.79 3.66
N GLN A 133 2.05 23.27 2.45
CA GLN A 133 0.69 23.31 1.94
C GLN A 133 0.07 21.90 1.85
N GLU A 134 0.84 20.92 1.35
CA GLU A 134 0.41 19.53 1.30
C GLU A 134 0.14 18.97 2.70
N LYS A 135 1.00 19.25 3.69
CA LYS A 135 0.77 18.87 5.09
C LYS A 135 -0.51 19.48 5.66
N VAL A 136 -0.78 20.74 5.37
CA VAL A 136 -2.02 21.43 5.80
C VAL A 136 -3.24 20.80 5.15
N ASP A 137 -3.20 20.50 3.86
CA ASP A 137 -4.30 19.86 3.14
C ASP A 137 -4.57 18.43 3.64
N ILE A 138 -3.51 17.66 3.91
CA ILE A 138 -3.61 16.32 4.50
C ILE A 138 -4.28 16.42 5.88
N LYS A 139 -3.83 17.35 6.73
CA LYS A 139 -4.40 17.55 8.06
C LYS A 139 -5.87 17.93 7.97
N ARG A 140 -6.24 18.88 7.12
CA ARG A 140 -7.63 19.30 6.90
C ARG A 140 -8.53 18.14 6.43
N LYS A 141 -8.06 17.34 5.48
CA LYS A 141 -8.81 16.16 4.98
C LYS A 141 -8.96 15.09 6.06
N LYS A 142 -7.93 14.87 6.87
CA LYS A 142 -7.96 13.95 8.01
C LYS A 142 -8.96 14.42 9.06
N ASP A 143 -8.86 15.66 9.50
CA ASP A 143 -9.76 16.25 10.50
C ASP A 143 -11.22 16.19 10.04
N ALA A 144 -11.49 16.47 8.76
CA ALA A 144 -12.84 16.36 8.19
C ALA A 144 -13.36 14.93 8.13
N ARG A 145 -12.50 13.94 7.86
CA ARG A 145 -12.86 12.52 7.89
C ARG A 145 -13.14 12.09 9.33
N ASP A 146 -12.28 12.45 10.25
CA ASP A 146 -12.36 12.03 11.65
C ASP A 146 -13.58 12.68 12.34
N ALA A 147 -13.91 13.93 12.00
CA ALA A 147 -15.17 14.56 12.42
C ALA A 147 -16.41 13.81 11.91
N LYS A 148 -16.40 13.31 10.67
CA LYS A 148 -17.50 12.49 10.13
C LYS A 148 -17.63 11.15 10.87
N VAL A 149 -16.51 10.49 11.16
CA VAL A 149 -16.53 9.21 11.88
C VAL A 149 -17.01 9.39 13.33
N ALA A 150 -16.51 10.41 14.03
CA ALA A 150 -16.94 10.74 15.38
C ALA A 150 -18.46 11.01 15.42
N HIS A 151 -18.98 11.76 14.45
CA HIS A 151 -20.43 12.02 14.35
C HIS A 151 -21.24 10.74 14.15
N LEU A 152 -20.79 9.82 13.27
CA LEU A 152 -21.45 8.54 13.03
C LEU A 152 -21.48 7.64 14.27
N GLN A 153 -20.43 7.69 15.08
CA GLN A 153 -20.30 6.84 16.28
C GLN A 153 -20.99 7.44 17.51
N LYS A 154 -21.50 8.68 17.45
CA LYS A 154 -22.06 9.43 18.60
C LYS A 154 -21.08 9.55 19.78
N ILE A 155 -19.78 9.44 19.50
CA ILE A 155 -18.70 9.60 20.48
C ILE A 155 -18.22 11.04 20.41
N GLN A 156 -17.95 11.67 21.54
CA GLN A 156 -17.35 13.00 21.57
C GLN A 156 -15.97 12.95 20.89
N PHE A 157 -15.62 13.95 20.08
CA PHE A 157 -14.36 13.96 19.32
C PHE A 157 -13.10 13.70 20.17
N LYS A 158 -13.13 14.13 21.45
CA LYS A 158 -12.06 13.87 22.41
C LYS A 158 -11.84 12.38 22.73
N ASP A 159 -12.88 11.56 22.66
CA ASP A 159 -12.81 10.14 23.01
C ASP A 159 -12.49 9.27 21.79
N TYR A 160 -12.70 9.77 20.56
CA TYR A 160 -12.31 9.09 19.32
C TYR A 160 -10.78 8.90 19.18
N TYR A 161 -10.01 9.83 19.72
CA TYR A 161 -8.54 9.80 19.65
C TYR A 161 -7.84 9.23 20.86
N ARG A 162 -8.57 8.80 21.91
CA ARG A 162 -7.90 8.08 22.98
C ARG A 162 -7.44 6.74 22.40
N PRO A 163 -6.12 6.45 22.36
CA PRO A 163 -5.68 5.08 22.11
C PRO A 163 -6.45 4.16 23.05
N GLN A 164 -6.88 2.98 22.57
CA GLN A 164 -7.60 2.01 23.41
C GLN A 164 -6.83 1.64 24.69
N GLU A 165 -5.52 1.89 24.71
CA GLU A 165 -4.60 1.64 25.83
C GLU A 165 -4.25 2.90 26.62
N TYR A 166 -4.96 4.03 26.44
CA TYR A 166 -4.70 5.24 27.21
C TYR A 166 -5.14 5.04 28.67
N VAL A 167 -4.17 5.01 29.58
CA VAL A 167 -4.39 4.95 31.03
C VAL A 167 -4.26 6.36 31.59
N ASP A 168 -5.29 6.86 32.28
CA ASP A 168 -5.30 8.23 32.80
C ASP A 168 -4.14 8.53 33.76
N ASN A 169 -3.73 7.52 34.55
CA ASN A 169 -2.60 7.57 35.46
C ASN A 169 -1.64 6.41 35.16
N PRO A 170 -0.76 6.54 34.14
CA PRO A 170 0.15 5.45 33.79
C PRO A 170 1.20 5.27 34.88
N LYS A 171 1.59 4.00 35.17
CA LYS A 171 2.67 3.69 36.12
C LYS A 171 3.99 4.39 35.77
N TYR A 172 4.22 4.61 34.47
CA TYR A 172 5.37 5.32 33.95
C TYR A 172 4.92 6.50 33.10
N THR A 173 5.55 7.65 33.29
CA THR A 173 5.30 8.82 32.45
C THR A 173 5.99 8.72 31.09
N ALA A 174 7.05 7.90 30.99
CA ALA A 174 7.82 7.72 29.77
C ALA A 174 8.35 6.28 29.58
N THR A 175 8.57 5.87 28.34
CA THR A 175 9.05 4.53 27.98
C THR A 175 10.44 4.21 28.56
N TRP A 176 11.31 5.20 28.73
CA TRP A 176 12.64 4.99 29.31
C TRP A 176 12.59 4.63 30.79
N GLN A 177 11.58 5.07 31.55
CA GLN A 177 11.39 4.70 32.96
C GLN A 177 11.03 3.22 33.07
N LYS A 178 10.11 2.74 32.20
CA LYS A 178 9.79 1.32 32.07
C LYS A 178 11.05 0.50 31.77
N HIS A 179 11.84 0.92 30.77
CA HIS A 179 13.09 0.23 30.43
C HIS A 179 14.13 0.28 31.56
N ALA A 180 14.16 1.34 32.36
CA ALA A 180 15.04 1.42 33.52
C ALA A 180 14.63 0.41 34.61
N GLU A 181 13.34 0.34 34.93
CA GLU A 181 12.81 -0.65 35.88
C GLU A 181 13.01 -2.08 35.35
N ASP A 182 12.73 -2.35 34.07
CA ASP A 182 12.94 -3.66 33.45
C ASP A 182 14.41 -4.10 33.52
N ARG A 183 15.35 -3.17 33.31
CA ARG A 183 16.79 -3.46 33.45
C ARG A 183 17.15 -3.82 34.89
N ILE A 184 16.62 -3.09 35.87
CA ILE A 184 16.84 -3.36 37.30
C ILE A 184 16.27 -4.74 37.66
N MET A 185 15.03 -5.02 37.26
CA MET A 185 14.35 -6.29 37.51
C MET A 185 15.09 -7.47 36.86
N THR A 186 15.59 -7.29 35.64
CA THR A 186 16.37 -8.33 34.95
C THR A 186 17.69 -8.60 35.69
N ARG A 187 18.34 -7.58 36.25
CA ARG A 187 19.57 -7.75 37.05
C ARG A 187 19.30 -8.50 38.35
N VAL A 188 18.27 -8.08 39.08
CA VAL A 188 17.87 -8.74 40.34
C VAL A 188 17.49 -10.20 40.08
N ARG A 189 16.75 -10.48 38.99
CA ARG A 189 16.44 -11.84 38.54
C ARG A 189 17.71 -12.64 38.21
N GLY A 190 18.72 -11.98 37.65
CA GLY A 190 20.05 -12.56 37.40
C GLY A 190 20.96 -12.65 38.63
N GLY A 191 20.48 -12.34 39.84
CA GLY A 191 21.28 -12.38 41.07
C GLY A 191 22.29 -11.24 41.22
N LEU A 192 22.18 -10.19 40.41
CA LEU A 192 23.03 -9.00 40.46
C LEU A 192 22.35 -7.88 41.26
N GLU A 193 23.16 -7.02 41.86
CA GLU A 193 22.66 -5.81 42.53
C GLU A 193 21.99 -4.84 41.51
N PRO A 194 20.95 -4.09 41.94
CA PRO A 194 20.24 -3.14 41.10
C PRO A 194 21.11 -1.95 40.67
N GLY A 195 22.18 -1.65 41.42
CA GLY A 195 23.21 -0.66 41.09
C GLY A 195 24.36 -1.21 40.23
N ASN A 196 25.35 -0.35 39.93
CA ASN A 196 26.52 -0.67 39.10
C ASN A 196 27.23 -1.98 39.51
N SER A 197 27.91 -2.57 38.53
CA SER A 197 28.54 -3.90 38.32
C SER A 197 29.23 -4.65 39.47
N LYS A 198 28.92 -4.41 40.74
CA LYS A 198 29.36 -5.27 41.83
C LYS A 198 28.50 -6.52 41.82
N ILE A 199 29.18 -7.65 41.69
CA ILE A 199 28.61 -8.97 41.87
C ILE A 199 28.13 -9.06 43.32
N ASN A 200 26.92 -9.57 43.56
CA ASN A 200 26.42 -9.78 44.91
C ASN A 200 27.27 -10.89 45.56
N SER A 201 28.20 -10.50 46.44
CA SER A 201 29.11 -11.41 47.13
C SER A 201 28.40 -12.33 48.12
N ALA A 202 27.16 -12.04 48.51
CA ALA A 202 26.37 -12.91 49.38
C ALA A 202 25.67 -14.04 48.61
N LYS A 203 25.60 -13.97 47.27
CA LYS A 203 24.97 -14.98 46.40
C LYS A 203 25.96 -15.82 45.60
N LEU A 204 27.22 -15.41 45.51
CA LEU A 204 28.26 -16.26 44.93
C LEU A 204 28.98 -17.02 46.05
N ASP A 205 28.91 -18.34 46.00
CA ASP A 205 29.93 -19.17 46.63
C ASP A 205 31.29 -18.78 46.03
N ASP A 206 32.32 -18.66 46.86
CA ASP A 206 33.66 -18.26 46.43
C ASP A 206 34.04 -19.03 45.16
N PRO A 207 34.44 -18.36 44.06
CA PRO A 207 34.96 -19.02 42.86
C PRO A 207 36.37 -19.57 43.12
N GLY A 208 36.57 -20.22 44.26
CA GLY A 208 37.78 -20.93 44.59
C GLY A 208 37.97 -22.04 43.56
N MET A 209 39.18 -22.13 43.02
CA MET A 209 39.64 -23.29 42.24
C MET A 209 39.73 -24.58 43.07
N LYS A 210 39.05 -24.65 44.21
CA LYS A 210 39.01 -25.86 45.04
C LYS A 210 38.20 -26.89 44.28
N TRP A 211 38.85 -28.02 43.99
CA TRP A 211 38.18 -29.18 43.46
C TRP A 211 37.07 -29.61 44.41
N ILE A 212 35.85 -29.77 43.89
CA ILE A 212 34.69 -30.25 44.66
C ILE A 212 34.47 -31.69 44.22
N ASP A 213 34.75 -32.65 45.10
CA ASP A 213 34.63 -34.08 44.78
C ASP A 213 33.19 -34.49 44.45
N GLU A 214 32.21 -33.83 45.05
CA GLU A 214 30.78 -34.11 44.84
C GLU A 214 30.04 -32.82 44.47
N PRO A 215 29.97 -32.45 43.17
CA PRO A 215 29.26 -31.25 42.76
C PRO A 215 27.75 -31.42 43.01
N PRO A 216 27.04 -30.35 43.44
CA PRO A 216 25.60 -30.41 43.76
C PRO A 216 24.71 -30.78 42.56
N VAL A 217 25.26 -30.69 41.33
CA VAL A 217 24.65 -31.28 40.15
C VAL A 217 25.68 -32.14 39.43
N PRO A 218 25.48 -33.47 39.36
CA PRO A 218 26.51 -34.38 38.86
C PRO A 218 26.64 -34.37 37.33
N SER A 219 25.62 -33.87 36.61
CA SER A 219 25.66 -33.82 35.15
C SER A 219 24.95 -32.58 34.58
N LYS A 220 25.42 -32.15 33.40
CA LYS A 220 24.85 -31.01 32.67
C LYS A 220 23.37 -31.22 32.31
N SER A 221 22.96 -32.45 32.01
CA SER A 221 21.57 -32.77 31.66
C SER A 221 20.62 -32.53 32.84
N LEU A 222 20.99 -32.99 34.03
CA LEU A 222 20.20 -32.77 35.25
C LEU A 222 20.10 -31.28 35.62
N LEU A 223 21.15 -30.50 35.33
CA LEU A 223 21.15 -29.06 35.53
C LEU A 223 20.15 -28.35 34.59
N VAL A 224 20.11 -28.77 33.33
CA VAL A 224 19.16 -28.23 32.34
C VAL A 224 17.72 -28.60 32.72
N GLU A 225 17.47 -29.84 33.16
CA GLU A 225 16.15 -30.28 33.59
C GLU A 225 15.63 -29.55 34.85
N LYS A 226 16.50 -29.23 35.81
CA LYS A 226 16.13 -28.41 36.96
C LYS A 226 15.71 -27.00 36.52
N ARG A 227 16.49 -26.36 35.64
CA ARG A 227 16.19 -25.02 35.12
C ARG A 227 14.89 -24.95 34.33
N THR A 228 14.60 -25.97 33.52
CA THR A 228 13.33 -26.02 32.78
C THR A 228 12.14 -26.17 33.72
N LYS A 229 12.25 -27.00 34.77
CA LYS A 229 11.19 -27.16 35.78
C LYS A 229 10.98 -25.90 36.63
N GLU A 230 12.05 -25.22 37.02
CA GLU A 230 11.97 -23.95 37.78
C GLU A 230 11.40 -22.81 36.92
N GLY A 231 11.85 -22.67 35.68
CA GLY A 231 11.33 -21.65 34.76
C GLY A 231 9.85 -21.81 34.40
N LEU A 232 9.30 -23.03 34.48
CA LEU A 232 7.87 -23.27 34.33
C LEU A 232 7.06 -22.87 35.59
N LYS A 233 7.65 -22.93 36.78
CA LYS A 233 6.96 -22.55 38.04
C LYS A 233 6.78 -21.04 38.18
N ASP A 234 7.70 -20.25 37.65
CA ASP A 234 7.64 -18.78 37.70
C ASP A 234 6.58 -18.17 36.74
N GLN A 235 5.92 -19.00 35.91
CA GLN A 235 4.88 -18.57 34.95
C GLN A 235 3.45 -18.89 35.41
N GLN A 236 3.28 -19.53 36.58
CA GLN A 236 1.98 -19.75 37.23
C GLN A 236 1.77 -18.74 38.35
#